data_AF-A0A6B4JLP5-F1
#
_entry.id   AF-A0A6B4JLP5-F1
#
_cell.length_a   1.000
_cell.length_b   1.000
_cell.length_c   1.000
_cell.angle_alpha   90.00
_cell.angle_beta   90.00
_cell.angle_gamma   90.00
#
_symmetry.space_group_name_H-M   'P 1'
#
loop_
_entity.id
_entity.type
_entity.pdbx_description
1 polymer ?
#
loop_
_entity_poly.entity_id
_entity_poly.type
_entity_poly.pdbx_seq_one_letter_code
_entity_poly.pdbx_strand_id
1 'polypeptide(L)'
;MTPSALNIKGGSASPISISIDDNVGIKITSPKKLTLSADSEIMMKTPKNVKINGVSQISALKSNTQSGFSLEINLHFLSDNVIKNGSCSDSYPDFEDEPQSGKIPEPEPPKEEKKALIGENLQ
;
A
#
# COMPACT_ATOMS: atom_id res chain seq x y z
N MET A 1 10.83 -6.47 -44.29
CA MET A 1 9.52 -6.66 -43.62
C MET A 1 9.64 -6.15 -42.21
N THR A 2 8.78 -5.21 -41.81
CA THR A 2 8.70 -4.73 -40.43
C THR A 2 7.52 -5.46 -39.78
N PRO A 3 7.69 -6.10 -38.61
CA PRO A 3 6.58 -6.77 -37.95
C PRO A 3 5.48 -5.76 -37.60
N SER A 4 4.23 -6.13 -37.84
CA SER A 4 3.05 -5.31 -37.52
C SER A 4 2.61 -5.40 -36.05
N ALA A 5 3.16 -6.35 -35.30
CA ALA A 5 2.87 -6.52 -33.88
C ALA A 5 4.01 -7.23 -33.12
N LEU A 6 4.15 -6.90 -31.83
CA LEU A 6 5.00 -7.62 -30.86
C LEU A 6 4.14 -8.13 -29.70
N ASN A 7 4.26 -9.42 -29.37
CA ASN A 7 3.52 -10.06 -28.30
C ASN A 7 4.48 -10.72 -27.30
N ILE A 8 4.37 -10.36 -26.02
CA ILE A 8 5.14 -10.96 -24.92
C ILE A 8 4.15 -11.66 -23.99
N LYS A 9 4.33 -12.98 -23.83
CA LYS A 9 3.56 -13.81 -22.88
C LYS A 9 4.53 -14.50 -21.93
N GLY A 10 4.27 -14.40 -20.62
CA GLY A 10 4.99 -15.17 -19.61
C GLY A 10 4.67 -16.68 -19.66
N GLY A 11 5.47 -17.50 -18.98
CA GLY A 11 5.33 -18.96 -18.98
C GLY A 11 4.33 -19.55 -17.96
N SER A 12 3.54 -18.72 -17.28
CA SER A 12 2.54 -19.20 -16.30
C SER A 12 1.22 -19.59 -16.97
N ALA A 13 0.38 -20.35 -16.27
CA ALA A 13 -0.97 -20.73 -16.74
C ALA A 13 -1.88 -19.51 -16.98
N SER A 14 -1.65 -18.41 -16.26
CA SER A 14 -2.25 -17.10 -16.51
C SER A 14 -1.13 -16.06 -16.57
N PRO A 15 -0.59 -15.77 -17.77
CA PRO A 15 0.54 -14.86 -17.89
C PRO A 15 0.09 -13.41 -18.01
N ILE A 16 1.00 -12.50 -17.67
CA ILE A 16 0.91 -11.12 -18.15
C ILE A 16 0.97 -11.15 -19.69
N SER A 17 0.16 -10.31 -20.32
CA SER A 17 0.13 -10.14 -21.77
C SER A 17 0.40 -8.70 -22.14
N ILE A 18 1.38 -8.50 -23.02
CA ILE A 18 1.68 -7.20 -23.64
C ILE A 18 1.53 -7.36 -25.14
N SER A 19 0.68 -6.54 -25.75
CA SER A 19 0.52 -6.46 -27.20
C SER A 19 0.73 -5.04 -27.67
N ILE A 20 1.57 -4.88 -28.69
CA ILE A 20 1.81 -3.62 -29.40
C ILE A 20 1.29 -3.82 -30.81
N ASP A 21 0.29 -3.03 -31.21
CA ASP A 21 -0.37 -3.10 -32.51
C ASP A 21 -0.61 -1.67 -33.02
N ASP A 22 -0.34 -1.40 -34.28
CA ASP A 22 -0.44 -0.04 -34.83
C ASP A 22 -1.87 0.51 -34.88
N ASN A 23 -2.89 -0.36 -34.95
CA ASN A 23 -4.29 0.04 -35.03
C ASN A 23 -4.93 0.22 -33.64
N VAL A 24 -4.44 -0.52 -32.63
CA VAL A 24 -5.01 -0.55 -31.28
C VAL A 24 -4.15 0.20 -30.26
N GLY A 25 -2.84 0.28 -30.49
CA GLY A 25 -1.83 0.79 -29.58
C GLY A 25 -1.23 -0.27 -28.66
N ILE A 26 -0.86 0.13 -27.45
CA ILE A 26 -0.26 -0.74 -26.44
C ILE A 26 -1.33 -1.21 -25.47
N LYS A 27 -1.47 -2.54 -25.31
CA LYS A 27 -2.33 -3.16 -24.30
C LYS A 27 -1.51 -4.03 -23.36
N ILE A 28 -1.63 -3.75 -22.06
CA ILE A 28 -1.03 -4.52 -20.98
C ILE A 28 -2.17 -5.14 -20.16
N THR A 29 -2.14 -6.44 -19.94
CA THR A 29 -3.16 -7.16 -19.16
C THR A 29 -2.47 -8.04 -18.13
N SER A 30 -2.83 -7.86 -16.86
CA SER A 30 -2.40 -8.71 -15.75
C SER A 30 -3.60 -9.45 -15.15
N PRO A 31 -3.50 -10.77 -14.90
CA PRO A 31 -4.59 -11.55 -14.33
C PRO A 31 -4.85 -11.29 -12.84
N LYS A 32 -3.92 -10.64 -12.13
CA LYS A 32 -4.05 -10.34 -10.69
C LYS A 32 -3.82 -8.85 -10.41
N LYS A 33 -2.56 -8.43 -10.41
CA LYS A 33 -2.13 -7.06 -10.09
C LYS A 33 -1.19 -6.55 -11.15
N LEU A 34 -1.35 -5.29 -11.54
CA LEU A 34 -0.37 -4.55 -12.33
C LEU A 34 0.19 -3.42 -11.45
N THR A 35 1.50 -3.23 -11.45
CA THR A 35 2.16 -2.13 -10.73
C THR A 35 3.11 -1.45 -11.70
N LEU A 36 2.98 -0.13 -11.81
CA LEU A 36 3.84 0.73 -12.60
C LEU A 36 4.61 1.61 -11.63
N SER A 37 5.93 1.63 -11.76
CA SER A 37 6.83 2.40 -10.88
C SER A 37 7.91 3.04 -11.75
N ALA A 38 8.30 4.26 -11.40
CA ALA A 38 9.35 5.02 -12.06
C ALA A 38 10.12 5.82 -11.02
N ASP A 39 11.40 6.07 -11.29
CA ASP A 39 12.27 6.81 -10.36
C ASP A 39 11.93 8.30 -10.30
N SER A 40 11.30 8.84 -11.35
CA SER A 40 10.95 10.26 -11.45
C SER A 40 9.46 10.49 -11.69
N GLU A 41 8.92 10.06 -12.83
CA GLU A 41 7.55 10.38 -13.21
C GLU A 41 6.87 9.27 -14.01
N ILE A 42 5.55 9.13 -13.81
CA ILE A 42 4.65 8.43 -14.73
C ILE A 42 3.64 9.46 -15.25
N MET A 43 3.76 9.83 -16.53
CA MET A 43 2.86 10.80 -17.17
C MET A 43 1.87 10.09 -18.11
N MET A 44 0.57 10.33 -17.91
CA MET A 44 -0.50 9.87 -18.80
C MET A 44 -1.13 11.08 -19.50
N LYS A 45 -0.75 11.34 -20.75
CA LYS A 45 -1.22 12.49 -21.54
C LYS A 45 -1.84 12.02 -22.85
N THR A 46 -3.03 12.53 -23.16
CA THR A 46 -3.74 12.25 -24.42
C THR A 46 -4.53 13.49 -24.87
N PRO A 47 -4.71 13.71 -26.19
CA PRO A 47 -5.49 14.86 -26.68
C PRO A 47 -6.97 14.86 -26.27
N LYS A 48 -7.53 13.69 -25.94
CA LYS A 48 -8.94 13.55 -25.57
C LYS A 48 -9.09 13.45 -24.06
N ASN A 49 -9.13 12.23 -23.54
CA ASN A 49 -9.35 11.96 -22.12
C ASN A 49 -8.70 10.64 -21.71
N VAL A 50 -8.24 10.58 -20.45
CA VAL A 50 -7.84 9.33 -19.80
C VAL A 50 -9.07 8.77 -19.08
N LYS A 51 -9.43 7.50 -19.34
CA LYS A 51 -10.54 6.82 -18.69
C LYS A 51 -10.00 5.79 -17.69
N ILE A 52 -10.24 6.02 -16.40
CA ILE A 52 -9.90 5.07 -15.32
C ILE A 52 -11.21 4.49 -14.80
N ASN A 53 -11.39 3.17 -14.94
CA ASN A 53 -12.56 2.47 -14.42
C ASN A 53 -12.12 1.56 -13.26
N GLY A 54 -12.65 1.81 -12.07
CA GLY A 54 -12.54 0.91 -10.92
C GLY A 54 -13.88 0.21 -10.67
N VAL A 55 -13.86 -1.05 -10.27
CA VAL A 55 -15.10 -1.79 -9.93
C VAL A 55 -15.69 -1.26 -8.61
N SER A 56 -14.83 -0.95 -7.63
CA SER A 56 -15.25 -0.50 -6.30
C SER A 56 -14.75 0.90 -5.94
N GLN A 57 -13.46 1.18 -6.15
CA GLN A 57 -12.83 2.43 -5.74
C GLN A 57 -11.65 2.83 -6.63
N ILE A 58 -11.33 4.12 -6.63
CA ILE A 58 -10.08 4.70 -7.13
C ILE A 58 -9.46 5.46 -5.97
N SER A 59 -8.22 5.14 -5.62
CA SER A 59 -7.53 5.74 -4.47
C SER A 59 -6.22 6.38 -4.92
N ALA A 60 -5.97 7.59 -4.44
CA ALA A 60 -4.70 8.28 -4.59
C ALA A 60 -4.07 8.43 -3.19
N LEU A 61 -2.97 7.71 -2.95
CA LEU A 61 -2.28 7.72 -1.67
C LEU A 61 -0.84 8.19 -1.86
N LYS A 62 -0.40 9.02 -0.92
CA LYS A 62 0.99 9.42 -0.78
C LYS A 62 1.66 8.48 0.25
N SER A 63 2.83 7.93 -0.06
CA SER A 63 3.67 7.23 0.91
C SER A 63 4.37 8.22 1.86
N ASN A 64 4.83 7.78 3.04
CA ASN A 64 5.35 8.58 4.18
C ASN A 64 6.62 9.44 3.92
N THR A 65 6.78 10.01 2.73
CA THR A 65 7.87 10.89 2.31
C THR A 65 7.50 12.35 2.54
N GLN A 66 8.49 13.20 2.86
CA GLN A 66 8.29 14.61 3.20
C GLN A 66 8.12 15.49 1.93
N SER A 67 7.05 15.25 1.16
CA SER A 67 6.74 15.98 -0.08
C SER A 67 5.24 16.33 -0.14
N GLY A 68 4.85 17.28 -0.98
CA GLY A 68 3.43 17.60 -1.21
C GLY A 68 2.66 16.47 -1.90
N PHE A 69 1.36 16.36 -1.64
CA PHE A 69 0.38 15.67 -2.48
C PHE A 69 -0.59 16.74 -2.99
N SER A 70 -0.74 16.85 -4.31
CA SER A 70 -1.72 17.75 -4.91
C SER A 70 -2.61 16.96 -5.84
N LEU A 71 -3.92 17.09 -5.66
CA LEU A 71 -4.95 16.45 -6.46
C LEU A 71 -5.97 17.52 -6.83
N GLU A 72 -6.01 17.89 -8.09
CA GLU A 72 -7.04 18.77 -8.64
C GLU A 72 -8.07 17.92 -9.37
N ILE A 73 -9.32 17.95 -8.90
CA ILE A 73 -10.43 17.17 -9.47
C ILE A 73 -11.65 18.05 -9.67
N ASN A 74 -12.32 17.85 -10.82
CA ASN A 74 -13.66 18.34 -11.06
C ASN A 74 -14.60 17.14 -11.09
N LEU A 75 -15.48 17.04 -10.09
CA LEU A 75 -16.41 15.93 -9.95
C LEU A 75 -17.79 16.31 -10.50
N HIS A 76 -18.37 15.46 -11.36
CA HIS A 76 -19.75 15.58 -11.80
C HIS A 76 -20.52 14.35 -11.30
N PHE A 77 -21.36 14.55 -10.28
CA PHE A 77 -22.19 13.49 -9.71
C PHE A 77 -23.50 13.38 -10.50
N LEU A 78 -23.71 12.25 -11.16
CA LEU A 78 -24.99 11.90 -11.77
C LEU A 78 -25.73 10.96 -10.79
N SER A 79 -26.49 11.54 -9.88
CA SER A 79 -27.30 10.81 -8.89
C SER A 79 -28.63 11.53 -8.66
N ASP A 80 -29.70 10.78 -8.49
CA ASP A 80 -31.03 11.31 -8.14
C ASP A 80 -31.04 11.94 -6.73
N ASN A 81 -30.08 11.57 -5.88
CA ASN A 81 -29.88 12.13 -4.55
C ASN A 81 -28.42 12.59 -4.40
N VAL A 82 -28.21 13.91 -4.29
CA VAL A 82 -26.91 14.52 -4.01
C VAL A 82 -26.95 15.15 -2.62
N ILE A 83 -26.14 14.65 -1.69
CA ILE A 83 -25.95 15.29 -0.39
C ILE A 83 -25.04 16.50 -0.60
N LYS A 84 -25.63 17.70 -0.53
CA LYS A 84 -25.05 18.98 -0.94
C LYS A 84 -23.71 19.34 -0.27
N ASN A 85 -23.43 18.80 0.92
CA ASN A 85 -22.21 19.02 1.72
C ASN A 85 -21.74 17.72 2.41
N GLY A 86 -21.56 16.63 1.67
CA GLY A 86 -21.01 15.40 2.22
C GLY A 86 -19.50 15.52 2.50
N SER A 87 -19.10 16.17 3.59
CA SER A 87 -17.73 16.08 4.12
C SER A 87 -17.67 14.99 5.19
N CYS A 88 -16.83 13.98 4.98
CA CYS A 88 -16.44 13.06 6.05
C CYS A 88 -14.96 13.34 6.35
N SER A 89 -14.70 13.95 7.50
CA SER A 89 -13.35 14.07 8.06
C SER A 89 -13.40 13.51 9.47
N ASP A 90 -12.83 12.33 9.68
CA ASP A 90 -12.48 11.88 11.01
C ASP A 90 -11.05 12.37 11.27
N SER A 91 -10.92 13.38 12.13
CA SER A 91 -9.63 13.83 12.64
C SER A 91 -9.43 13.17 14.00
N TYR A 92 -8.37 12.39 14.12
CA TYR A 92 -7.94 11.86 15.42
C TYR A 92 -7.06 12.91 16.09
N PRO A 93 -7.15 13.09 17.42
CA PRO A 93 -6.18 13.89 18.14
C PRO A 93 -4.78 13.31 17.93
N ASP A 94 -3.76 14.18 17.90
CA ASP A 94 -2.38 13.74 17.94
C ASP A 94 -2.19 12.80 19.12
N PHE A 95 -1.49 11.68 18.88
CA PHE A 95 -1.12 10.78 19.96
C PHE A 95 -0.14 11.52 20.86
N GLU A 96 -0.56 11.95 22.05
CA GLU A 96 0.35 12.39 23.10
C GLU A 96 1.08 11.18 23.71
N ASP A 97 1.86 10.48 22.88
CA ASP A 97 2.90 9.57 23.33
C ASP A 97 4.13 10.40 23.75
N GLU A 98 3.97 11.25 24.78
CA GLU A 98 5.16 11.52 25.59
C GLU A 98 5.57 10.17 26.19
N PRO A 99 6.80 9.70 25.96
CA PRO A 99 7.22 8.39 26.43
C PRO A 99 7.04 8.32 27.94
N GLN A 100 6.06 7.53 28.40
CA GLN A 100 5.89 7.29 29.83
C GLN A 100 7.14 6.57 30.34
N SER A 101 7.86 7.23 31.25
CA SER A 101 9.01 6.64 31.91
C SER A 101 8.57 5.34 32.59
N GLY A 102 9.20 4.23 32.19
CA GLY A 102 8.88 2.92 32.76
C GLY A 102 9.08 2.95 34.29
N LYS A 103 8.10 2.45 35.04
CA LYS A 103 8.32 2.17 36.46
C LYS A 103 9.31 1.02 36.57
N ILE A 104 10.44 1.27 37.22
CA ILE A 104 11.37 0.22 37.62
C ILE A 104 10.57 -0.75 38.50
N PRO A 105 10.52 -2.06 38.15
CA PRO A 105 9.89 -3.06 39.00
C PRO A 105 10.46 -2.98 40.42
N GLU A 106 9.62 -3.06 41.45
CA GLU A 106 10.11 -3.13 42.82
C GLU A 106 11.08 -4.30 42.96
N PRO A 107 12.23 -4.13 43.64
CA PRO A 107 13.24 -5.16 43.74
C PRO A 107 12.65 -6.42 44.37
N GLU A 108 12.81 -7.56 43.70
CA GLU A 108 12.37 -8.85 44.22
C GLU A 108 13.00 -9.11 45.61
N PRO A 109 12.23 -9.59 46.59
CA PRO A 109 12.77 -9.91 47.90
C PRO A 109 13.87 -10.97 47.79
N PRO A 110 14.90 -10.95 48.67
CA PRO A 110 16.05 -11.84 48.57
C PRO A 110 15.63 -13.31 48.60
N LYS A 111 16.08 -14.10 47.63
CA LYS A 111 15.88 -15.55 47.62
C LYS A 111 16.67 -16.17 48.78
N GLU A 112 15.99 -16.85 49.69
CA GLU A 112 16.64 -17.66 50.71
C GLU A 112 17.43 -18.81 50.07
N GLU A 113 18.75 -18.82 50.27
CA GLU A 113 19.61 -19.95 49.91
C GLU A 113 19.27 -21.16 50.78
N LYS A 114 18.74 -22.22 50.16
CA LYS A 114 18.66 -23.53 50.81
C LYS A 114 20.07 -24.06 50.98
N LYS A 115 20.54 -24.13 52.24
CA LYS A 115 21.75 -24.84 52.64
C LYS A 115 21.74 -26.26 52.06
N ALA A 116 22.75 -26.57 51.26
CA ALA A 116 23.02 -27.91 50.79
C ALA A 116 23.24 -28.85 51.98
N LEU A 117 22.38 -29.86 52.10
CA LEU A 117 22.64 -31.03 52.94
C LEU A 117 23.74 -31.85 52.24
N ILE A 118 24.94 -31.81 52.80
CA ILE A 118 26.04 -32.70 52.47
C ILE A 118 25.65 -34.07 53.03
N GLY A 119 25.17 -34.96 52.16
CA GLY A 119 24.96 -36.37 52.48
C GLY A 119 26.24 -37.14 52.18
N GLU A 120 27.02 -37.44 53.22
CA GLU A 120 27.96 -38.55 53.22
C GLU A 120 27.20 -39.84 52.87
N ASN A 121 27.74 -40.65 51.96
CA ASN A 121 27.54 -42.09 52.02
C ASN A 121 28.85 -42.79 51.69
N LEU A 122 29.28 -43.56 52.70
CA LEU A 122 30.39 -44.48 52.69
C LEU A 122 30.07 -45.74 51.86
N GLN A 123 31.14 -46.31 51.28
CA GLN A 123 31.40 -47.72 50.93
C GLN A 123 30.36 -48.49 50.11
#